data_AF-A0A945MJQ9-F1
#
_entry.id   AF-A0A945MJQ9-F1
#
_cell.length_a   1.000
_cell.length_b   1.000
_cell.length_c   1.000
_cell.angle_alpha   90.00
_cell.angle_beta   90.00
_cell.angle_gamma   90.00
#
_symmetry.space_group_name_H-M   'P 1'
#
loop_
_entity.id
_entity.type
_entity.pdbx_description
1 polymer ?
#
loop_
_entity_poly.entity_id
_entity_poly.type
_entity_poly.pdbx_seq_one_letter_code
_entity_poly.pdbx_strand_id
1 'polypeptide(L)' 'GQITSWSWDFDDGTTSTEEHPLHRYEKAGEYVVVLTINGPQGTARRVKVNEVVVR' A
#
# COMPACT_ATOMS: atom_id res chain seq x y z
N GLY A 1 12.16 2.82 -17.82
CA GLY A 1 13.05 3.39 -16.79
C GLY A 1 12.93 2.56 -15.53
N GLN A 2 14.00 2.45 -14.74
CA GLN A 2 13.96 1.73 -13.46
C GLN A 2 13.06 2.45 -12.45
N ILE A 3 12.34 1.70 -11.61
CA ILE A 3 11.55 2.27 -10.51
C ILE A 3 12.49 2.93 -9.49
N THR A 4 12.11 4.11 -8.98
CA THR A 4 12.90 4.86 -8.00
C THR A 4 12.37 4.72 -6.57
N SER A 5 11.06 4.52 -6.39
CA SER A 5 10.49 4.30 -5.05
C SER A 5 9.10 3.66 -5.08
N TRP A 6 8.76 3.03 -3.96
CA TRP A 6 7.43 2.54 -3.61
C TRP A 6 6.93 3.28 -2.37
N SER A 7 5.63 3.50 -2.30
CA SER A 7 4.96 4.05 -1.13
C SER A 7 3.60 3.37 -0.99
N TRP A 8 3.39 2.76 0.17
CA TRP A 8 2.17 2.10 0.57
C TRP A 8 1.50 2.91 1.67
N ASP A 9 0.20 3.12 1.51
CA ASP A 9 -0.72 3.57 2.55
C ASP A 9 -1.72 2.44 2.79
N PHE A 10 -1.80 1.97 4.03
CA PHE A 10 -2.66 0.85 4.42
C PHE A 10 -3.99 1.29 5.04
N ASP A 11 -4.25 2.60 5.15
CA ASP A 11 -5.50 3.18 5.68
C ASP A 11 -5.80 2.80 7.14
N ASP A 12 -4.77 2.36 7.87
CA ASP A 12 -4.82 2.08 9.31
C ASP A 12 -3.91 3.00 10.13
N GLY A 13 -3.36 4.04 9.48
CA GLY A 13 -2.39 4.97 10.04
C GLY A 13 -0.93 4.57 9.85
N THR A 14 -0.65 3.41 9.23
CA THR A 14 0.71 2.95 8.92
C THR A 14 1.02 3.04 7.43
N THR A 15 2.32 3.10 7.10
CA THR A 15 2.82 3.18 5.71
C THR A 15 4.06 2.32 5.53
N SER A 16 4.44 2.03 4.27
CA SER A 16 5.70 1.36 3.96
C SER A 16 6.34 1.89 2.67
N THR A 17 7.67 1.81 2.57
CA THR A 17 8.44 2.12 1.35
C THR A 17 9.09 0.89 0.72
N GLU A 18 8.85 -0.30 1.29
CA GLU A 18 9.32 -1.57 0.72
C GLU A 18 8.57 -1.89 -0.58
N GLU A 19 9.24 -2.57 -1.50
CA GLU A 19 8.61 -3.05 -2.74
C GLU A 19 7.54 -4.13 -2.46
N HIS A 20 7.78 -4.97 -1.45
CA HIS A 20 6.90 -6.10 -1.06
C HIS A 20 6.71 -6.18 0.46
N PRO A 21 5.99 -5.23 1.08
CA PRO A 21 5.77 -5.24 2.52
C PRO A 21 4.82 -6.35 2.95
N LEU A 22 5.10 -6.95 4.11
CA LEU A 22 4.14 -7.75 4.88
C LEU A 22 3.47 -6.83 5.90
N HIS A 23 2.17 -6.58 5.73
CA HIS A 23 1.39 -5.75 6.64
C HIS A 23 0.33 -6.56 7.39
N ARG A 24 0.20 -6.34 8.70
CA ARG A 24 -0.76 -7.03 9.56
C ARG A 24 -1.72 -6.02 10.19
N TYR A 25 -3.00 -6.17 9.90
CA TYR A 25 -4.06 -5.40 10.52
C TYR A 25 -4.40 -5.95 11.90
N GLU A 26 -4.49 -5.05 12.89
CA GLU A 26 -4.83 -5.41 14.27
C GLU A 26 -6.34 -5.54 14.50
N LYS A 27 -7.14 -4.86 13.69
CA LYS A 27 -8.60 -4.78 13.83
C LYS A 27 -9.28 -5.30 12.56
N ALA A 28 -10.47 -5.86 12.73
CA ALA A 28 -11.36 -6.10 11.60
C ALA A 28 -11.85 -4.77 11.03
N GLY A 29 -12.03 -4.72 9.71
CA GLY A 29 -12.48 -3.53 9.02
C GLY A 29 -12.24 -3.59 7.52
N GLU A 30 -12.80 -2.62 6.82
CA GLU A 30 -12.46 -2.33 5.43
C GLU A 30 -11.32 -1.32 5.39
N TYR A 31 -10.29 -1.61 4.59
CA TYR A 31 -9.09 -0.78 4.45
C TYR A 31 -8.83 -0.47 2.98
N VAL A 32 -8.62 0.81 2.66
CA VAL A 32 -8.30 1.26 1.29
C VAL A 32 -6.78 1.32 1.11
N VAL A 33 -6.19 0.23 0.61
CA VAL A 33 -4.75 0.18 0.34
C VAL A 33 -4.40 0.97 -0.92
N VAL A 34 -3.46 1.91 -0.80
CA VAL A 34 -2.93 2.71 -1.90
C VAL A 34 -1.46 2.41 -2.11
N LEU A 35 -1.09 2.02 -3.32
CA LEU A 35 0.30 1.90 -3.78
C LEU A 35 0.62 3.04 -4.74
N THR A 36 1.68 3.79 -4.45
CA THR A 36 2.28 4.77 -5.34
C THR A 36 3.69 4.32 -5.72
N ILE A 37 3.98 4.22 -7.02
CA ILE A 37 5.28 3.84 -7.57
C ILE A 37 5.80 5.04 -8.36
N ASN A 38 7.03 5.47 -8.07
CA ASN A 38 7.68 6.55 -8.81
C ASN A 38 8.81 6.01 -9.68
N GLY A 39 9.03 6.64 -10.82
CA GLY A 39 10.19 6.41 -11.65
C GLY A 39 10.50 7.61 -12.56
N PRO A 40 11.57 7.55 -13.36
CA PRO A 40 11.99 8.64 -14.24
C PRO A 40 10.97 8.98 -15.34
N GLN A 41 9.94 8.14 -15.51
CA GLN A 41 8.88 8.30 -16.51
C GLN A 41 7.57 8.79 -15.88
N GLY A 42 7.58 9.10 -14.58
CA GLY A 42 6.43 9.57 -13.84
C GLY A 42 6.02 8.63 -12.71
N THR A 43 4.78 8.81 -12.27
CA THR A 43 4.21 8.14 -11.11
C THR A 43 3.04 7.25 -11.53
N ALA A 44 3.03 6.01 -11.06
CA ALA A 44 1.89 5.10 -11.16
C ALA A 44 1.20 4.99 -9.79
N ARG A 45 -0.14 4.96 -9.78
CA ARG A 45 -0.93 4.83 -8.56
C ARG A 45 -1.96 3.72 -8.71
N ARG A 46 -2.06 2.85 -7.72
CA ARG A 46 -3.03 1.76 -7.64
C ARG A 46 -3.78 1.82 -6.31
N VAL A 47 -5.09 1.59 -6.36
CA VAL A 47 -5.97 1.58 -5.19
C VAL A 47 -6.65 0.21 -5.12
N LYS A 48 -6.70 -0.39 -3.93
CA LYS A 48 -7.36 -1.67 -3.68
C LYS A 48 -8.06 -1.63 -2.32
N VAL A 49 -9.34 -2.01 -2.30
CA VAL A 49 -10.06 -2.23 -1.03
C VAL A 49 -9.78 -3.65 -0.55
N ASN A 50 -9.40 -3.78 0.71
CA ASN A 50 -9.24 -5.04 1.41
C ASN A 50 -10.25 -5.11 2.55
N GLU A 51 -10.97 -6.23 2.65
CA GLU A 51 -11.81 -6.55 3.80
C GLU A 51 -11.03 -7.46 4.75
N VAL A 52 -10.82 -7.01 5.98
CA VAL A 52 -10.14 -7.77 7.03
C VAL A 52 -11.19 -8.27 8.01
N VAL A 53 -11.28 -9.59 8.15
CA VAL A 53 -12.16 -10.26 9.10
C VAL A 53 -11.35 -10.90 10.22
N VAL A 54 -11.74 -10.69 11.47
CA VAL A 54 -11.22 -11.45 12.62
C VAL A 54 -11.98 -12.77 12.67
N ARG A 55 -11.25 -13.89 12.69
CA ARG A 55 -11.81 -15.24 12.81
C ARG A 55 -11.80 -15.71 14.27
#